data_AF-F7NUJ7-F1
#
_entry.id   AF-F7NUJ7-F1
#
_cell.length_a   1.000
_cell.length_b   1.000
_cell.length_c   1.000
_cell.angle_alpha   90.00
_cell.angle_beta   90.00
_cell.angle_gamma   90.00
#
_symmetry.space_group_name_H-M   'P 1'
#
loop_
_entity.id
_entity.type
_entity.pdbx_description
1 polymer ?
#
loop_
_entity_poly.entity_id
_entity_poly.type
_entity_poly.pdbx_seq_one_letter_code
_entity_poly.pdbx_strand_id
1 'polypeptide(L)'
;MTQTQRWFILILLSTALLGCGGGGGGDSDTGGSAASVNAGLDQSVDETNSFTLNALGDPTGGTFAWRQLSGTSITGMPASTASVTLTAPAVKADSVLVFQVTYTTPAGQNLTDETQVRVLAKNQPPVAVLQITQPSILPVAQGLTATVSAASSYDLDADGRIVSYAWTQTSGPQVALTGINTVNVSFIAPLVATQQDIELALTITDDEGATGQGSIKVPVRASTQQIIADAGPDQQVREFAEVFLDGSGSRTVGGEFSCRWSQLKGQTLVLKNPGSCQASFIAPDISGTSQLELQLTVTDSNNQNATDTVLVTVSNAVLGDLPDTGVTDCYDNSGKIPCGSDAFPRQDADGGRDSVVQYLRKIGKGEKAFDFTKLDQFGDEVADSSNEFSCIRDNVTGLIWELKEPVISAPPASTLRAANNRYSFVNADTGNGGESGEAAPALSSCPSEADCGLGAYIEEVNATVYCGGANWRLPTTEELMSIADFGRLGEAHLLDPAFFRFEPDLAIQNNLFYWTRQTSAEGGGGISAWVFDISNGNDNTLPKQQTQLGFVRLVRSP
;
A
#
# COMPACT_ATOMS: atom_id res chain seq x y z
N MET A 1 -17.03 -21.14 46.94
CA MET A 1 -15.87 -20.58 47.68
C MET A 1 -15.80 -19.13 47.24
N THR A 2 -16.11 -18.11 48.03
CA THR A 2 -15.66 -17.78 49.40
C THR A 2 -16.69 -16.91 50.16
N GLN A 3 -16.86 -17.23 51.45
CA GLN A 3 -17.20 -16.46 52.68
C GLN A 3 -17.91 -15.08 52.60
N THR A 4 -19.15 -14.93 53.13
CA THR A 4 -19.61 -14.56 54.50
C THR A 4 -19.52 -13.07 54.90
N GLN A 5 -20.67 -12.43 55.16
CA GLN A 5 -20.97 -11.79 56.46
C GLN A 5 -22.46 -11.41 56.60
N ARG A 6 -23.07 -11.84 57.72
CA ARG A 6 -24.41 -11.48 58.23
C ARG A 6 -24.30 -10.25 59.13
N TRP A 7 -25.21 -9.27 59.04
CA TRP A 7 -25.62 -8.45 60.20
C TRP A 7 -27.14 -8.21 60.18
N PHE A 8 -27.80 -8.69 61.23
CA PHE A 8 -29.20 -8.48 61.60
C PHE A 8 -29.16 -7.51 62.78
N ILE A 9 -29.82 -6.35 62.72
CA ILE A 9 -30.03 -5.48 63.90
C ILE A 9 -31.46 -4.91 63.87
N LEU A 10 -32.27 -5.35 64.83
CA LEU A 10 -33.46 -4.66 65.37
C LEU A 10 -33.06 -3.28 65.93
N ILE A 11 -33.97 -2.29 65.96
CA ILE A 11 -34.23 -1.47 67.17
C ILE A 11 -35.49 -0.59 67.05
N LEU A 12 -36.35 -0.82 68.04
CA LEU A 12 -37.29 0.01 68.81
C LEU A 12 -38.16 1.13 68.19
N LEU A 13 -39.47 0.86 68.31
CA LEU A 13 -40.54 1.78 68.72
C LEU A 13 -40.19 2.49 70.06
N SER A 14 -40.26 3.82 70.10
CA SER A 14 -40.30 4.58 71.37
C SER A 14 -41.37 5.67 71.31
N THR A 15 -42.50 5.38 71.96
CA THR A 15 -43.52 6.33 72.37
C THR A 15 -43.00 7.16 73.55
N ALA A 16 -43.04 8.48 73.45
CA ALA A 16 -42.83 9.39 74.58
C ALA A 16 -44.07 10.27 74.76
N LEU A 17 -44.97 9.81 75.63
CA LEU A 17 -45.92 10.65 76.35
C LEU A 17 -45.17 11.30 77.51
N LEU A 18 -45.14 12.63 77.58
CA LEU A 18 -44.82 13.36 78.80
C LEU A 18 -46.01 14.26 79.16
N GLY A 19 -46.52 14.02 80.36
CA GLY A 19 -47.70 14.64 80.91
C GLY A 19 -47.42 15.97 81.62
N CYS A 20 -48.51 16.73 81.71
CA CYS A 20 -48.96 17.62 82.78
C CYS A 20 -47.97 18.04 83.88
N GLY A 21 -47.74 19.35 83.98
CA GLY A 21 -47.31 20.03 85.20
C GLY A 21 -48.12 21.32 85.36
N GLY A 22 -49.13 21.30 86.22
CA GLY A 22 -49.93 22.46 86.60
C GLY A 22 -49.24 23.30 87.69
N GLY A 23 -49.57 24.59 87.71
CA GLY A 23 -49.21 25.53 88.78
C GLY A 23 -49.94 26.84 88.56
N GLY A 24 -51.10 26.99 89.20
CA GLY A 24 -51.94 28.19 89.13
C GLY A 24 -51.47 29.30 90.07
N GLY A 25 -51.88 30.53 89.74
CA GLY A 25 -51.95 31.63 90.68
C GLY A 25 -51.62 32.99 90.07
N GLY A 26 -52.63 33.85 89.96
CA GLY A 26 -52.44 35.30 89.86
C GLY A 26 -53.06 35.93 88.62
N ASP A 27 -54.38 36.10 88.66
CA ASP A 27 -55.12 36.97 87.75
C ASP A 27 -54.69 38.43 87.96
N SER A 28 -54.08 39.01 86.93
CA SER A 28 -54.18 40.44 86.66
C SER A 28 -54.51 40.60 85.20
N ASP A 29 -55.81 40.60 84.94
CA ASP A 29 -56.47 41.01 83.71
C ASP A 29 -55.85 42.30 83.13
N THR A 30 -54.98 42.10 82.13
CA THR A 30 -54.88 42.96 80.96
C THR A 30 -55.07 42.06 79.75
N GLY A 31 -56.32 41.75 79.41
CA GLY A 31 -56.68 41.06 78.17
C GLY A 31 -56.19 41.80 76.92
N GLY A 32 -54.96 41.49 76.50
CA GLY A 32 -54.46 41.73 75.15
C GLY A 32 -54.19 40.39 74.50
N SER A 33 -54.95 40.05 73.45
CA SER A 33 -54.70 38.83 72.65
C SER A 33 -53.26 38.84 72.15
N ALA A 34 -52.44 37.87 72.57
CA ALA A 34 -51.06 37.78 72.11
C ALA A 34 -51.05 37.47 70.62
N ALA A 35 -50.50 38.39 69.82
CA ALA A 35 -50.47 38.22 68.38
C ALA A 35 -49.61 37.02 67.96
N SER A 36 -50.03 36.30 66.93
CA SER A 36 -49.32 35.11 66.40
C SER A 36 -49.37 35.06 64.88
N VAL A 37 -48.42 34.35 64.28
CA VAL A 37 -48.40 34.00 62.86
C VAL A 37 -48.05 32.54 62.70
N ASN A 38 -48.71 31.87 61.76
CA ASN A 38 -48.45 30.49 61.37
C ASN A 38 -48.20 30.45 59.85
N ALA A 39 -47.05 29.97 59.41
CA ALA A 39 -46.63 29.88 58.01
C ALA A 39 -47.26 28.69 57.25
N GLY A 40 -47.97 27.82 57.97
CA GLY A 40 -48.51 26.56 57.46
C GLY A 40 -47.60 25.37 57.80
N LEU A 41 -48.11 24.17 57.54
CA LEU A 41 -47.34 22.92 57.66
C LEU A 41 -46.33 22.80 56.52
N ASP A 42 -45.22 22.10 56.79
CA ASP A 42 -44.28 21.68 55.75
C ASP A 42 -44.98 20.85 54.67
N GLN A 43 -44.56 21.05 53.42
CA GLN A 43 -45.18 20.44 52.23
C GLN A 43 -44.16 19.59 51.47
N SER A 44 -44.66 18.63 50.71
CA SER A 44 -43.88 17.91 49.71
C SER A 44 -44.61 18.01 48.38
N VAL A 45 -43.88 18.33 47.31
CA VAL A 45 -44.42 18.50 45.97
C VAL A 45 -43.43 17.92 44.96
N ASP A 46 -43.92 17.28 43.91
CA ASP A 46 -43.07 16.90 42.79
C ASP A 46 -42.60 18.17 42.06
N GLU A 47 -41.42 18.13 41.45
CA GLU A 47 -40.94 19.25 40.64
C GLU A 47 -41.95 19.68 39.55
N THR A 48 -41.90 20.94 39.14
CA THR A 48 -42.81 21.55 38.13
C THR A 48 -44.29 21.58 38.49
N ASN A 49 -44.72 20.91 39.57
CA ASN A 49 -46.09 20.98 40.09
C ASN A 49 -46.30 22.22 40.96
N SER A 50 -47.55 22.65 41.07
CA SER A 50 -47.92 23.80 41.90
C SER A 50 -48.15 23.42 43.36
N PHE A 51 -47.78 24.33 44.26
CA PHE A 51 -48.06 24.27 45.69
C PHE A 51 -48.49 25.65 46.21
N THR A 52 -49.16 25.69 47.35
CA THR A 52 -49.69 26.95 47.91
C THR A 52 -49.23 27.14 49.34
N LEU A 53 -48.55 28.26 49.60
CA LEU A 53 -48.23 28.72 50.94
C LEU A 53 -49.41 29.49 51.51
N ASN A 54 -49.83 29.15 52.73
CA ASN A 54 -50.99 29.75 53.40
C ASN A 54 -50.60 30.17 54.81
N ALA A 55 -50.48 31.48 55.03
CA ALA A 55 -50.24 32.04 56.34
C ALA A 55 -51.54 32.44 57.04
N LEU A 56 -51.60 32.23 58.35
CA LEU A 56 -52.64 32.74 59.23
C LEU A 56 -52.02 33.69 60.25
N GLY A 57 -52.64 34.86 60.44
CA GLY A 57 -52.22 35.86 61.43
C GLY A 57 -53.38 36.25 62.34
N ASP A 58 -53.10 36.40 63.63
CA ASP A 58 -54.06 36.83 64.67
C ASP A 58 -53.44 38.00 65.47
N PRO A 59 -54.16 39.12 65.77
CA PRO A 59 -55.55 39.45 65.39
C PRO A 59 -55.72 39.68 63.89
N THR A 60 -56.94 39.57 63.35
CA THR A 60 -57.20 39.78 61.91
C THR A 60 -56.95 41.22 61.44
N GLY A 61 -56.67 41.40 60.15
CA GLY A 61 -56.55 42.72 59.51
C GLY A 61 -55.12 43.28 59.34
N GLY A 62 -54.08 42.50 59.66
CA GLY A 62 -52.68 42.85 59.37
C GLY A 62 -52.25 42.55 57.93
N THR A 63 -50.96 42.76 57.64
CA THR A 63 -50.34 42.51 56.32
C THR A 63 -49.31 41.38 56.36
N PHE A 64 -49.13 40.71 55.23
CA PHE A 64 -48.17 39.60 55.09
C PHE A 64 -47.03 40.00 54.15
N ALA A 65 -45.84 39.50 54.42
CA ALA A 65 -44.68 39.61 53.54
C ALA A 65 -43.88 38.30 53.55
N TRP A 66 -43.94 37.57 52.45
CA TRP A 66 -43.22 36.33 52.20
C TRP A 66 -41.87 36.59 51.54
N ARG A 67 -40.85 35.87 51.99
CA ARG A 67 -39.55 35.76 51.31
C ARG A 67 -39.05 34.32 51.30
N GLN A 68 -38.30 33.97 50.26
CA GLN A 68 -37.55 32.72 50.23
C GLN A 68 -36.22 32.94 50.97
N LEU A 69 -35.90 32.06 51.92
CA LEU A 69 -34.66 32.11 52.69
C LEU A 69 -33.55 31.27 52.04
N SER A 70 -33.90 30.08 51.54
CA SER A 70 -32.94 29.15 50.95
C SER A 70 -33.58 28.21 49.92
N GLY A 71 -32.74 27.46 49.22
CA GLY A 71 -33.13 26.56 48.13
C GLY A 71 -33.06 27.24 46.76
N THR A 72 -33.47 26.51 45.72
CA THR A 72 -33.49 27.00 44.34
C THR A 72 -34.45 28.20 44.21
N SER A 73 -33.96 29.30 43.65
CA SER A 73 -34.77 30.52 43.48
C SER A 73 -36.05 30.23 42.71
N ILE A 74 -37.20 30.60 43.29
CA ILE A 74 -38.52 30.41 42.69
C ILE A 74 -39.09 31.74 42.20
N THR A 75 -39.73 31.72 41.02
CA THR A 75 -40.45 32.88 40.50
C THR A 75 -41.72 33.12 41.35
N GLY A 76 -42.04 34.38 41.64
CA GLY A 76 -43.21 34.74 42.45
C GLY A 76 -42.90 35.14 43.90
N MET A 77 -41.62 35.25 44.26
CA MET A 77 -41.16 35.72 45.56
C MET A 77 -40.28 36.98 45.42
N PRO A 78 -40.33 37.95 46.35
CA PRO A 78 -41.20 38.02 47.53
C PRO A 78 -42.67 38.27 47.16
N ALA A 79 -43.59 37.92 48.06
CA ALA A 79 -45.04 38.07 47.89
C ALA A 79 -45.70 38.70 49.12
N SER A 80 -46.85 39.37 48.97
CA SER A 80 -47.47 40.14 50.07
C SER A 80 -48.87 39.70 50.47
N THR A 81 -49.35 38.57 49.95
CA THR A 81 -50.68 38.01 50.25
C THR A 81 -50.59 36.88 51.27
N ALA A 82 -51.67 36.63 52.01
CA ALA A 82 -51.74 35.53 52.97
C ALA A 82 -51.62 34.14 52.29
N SER A 83 -52.17 34.02 51.08
CA SER A 83 -52.10 32.82 50.24
C SER A 83 -51.30 33.14 48.97
N VAL A 84 -50.31 32.30 48.65
CA VAL A 84 -49.45 32.43 47.46
C VAL A 84 -49.30 31.06 46.80
N THR A 85 -49.71 30.93 45.54
CA THR A 85 -49.50 29.70 44.75
C THR A 85 -48.25 29.87 43.89
N LEU A 86 -47.33 28.91 44.00
CA LEU A 86 -46.04 28.88 43.32
C LEU A 86 -45.90 27.56 42.55
N THR A 87 -44.97 27.50 41.59
CA THR A 87 -44.62 26.29 40.85
C THR A 87 -43.23 25.83 41.26
N ALA A 88 -43.11 24.60 41.75
CA ALA A 88 -41.82 24.04 42.17
C ALA A 88 -40.80 24.07 41.01
N PRO A 89 -39.54 24.47 41.24
CA PRO A 89 -38.51 24.45 40.21
C PRO A 89 -38.16 23.02 39.80
N ALA A 90 -37.66 22.85 38.57
CA ALA A 90 -37.05 21.60 38.13
C ALA A 90 -35.75 21.35 38.91
N VAL A 91 -35.53 20.11 39.37
CA VAL A 91 -34.40 19.73 40.23
C VAL A 91 -33.91 18.31 39.95
N LYS A 92 -32.59 18.15 39.81
CA LYS A 92 -31.92 16.85 39.57
C LYS A 92 -31.80 15.94 40.79
N ALA A 93 -32.18 16.45 41.95
CA ALA A 93 -32.19 15.73 43.21
C ALA A 93 -33.19 16.39 44.16
N ASP A 94 -33.78 15.58 45.04
CA ASP A 94 -34.67 16.07 46.09
C ASP A 94 -34.05 17.27 46.81
N SER A 95 -34.78 18.37 46.85
CA SER A 95 -34.30 19.63 47.44
C SER A 95 -35.34 20.20 48.39
N VAL A 96 -34.92 21.18 49.21
CA VAL A 96 -35.81 21.83 50.18
C VAL A 96 -35.75 23.33 49.96
N LEU A 97 -36.92 23.94 49.78
CA LEU A 97 -37.11 25.39 49.79
C LEU A 97 -37.57 25.80 51.18
N VAL A 98 -36.98 26.86 51.73
CA VAL A 98 -37.39 27.40 53.04
C VAL A 98 -37.99 28.78 52.82
N PHE A 99 -39.21 28.98 53.29
CA PHE A 99 -39.94 30.23 53.20
C PHE A 99 -40.19 30.81 54.58
N GLN A 100 -40.12 32.13 54.68
CA GLN A 100 -40.47 32.87 55.89
C GLN A 100 -41.57 33.87 55.56
N VAL A 101 -42.63 33.86 56.37
CA VAL A 101 -43.64 34.92 56.36
C VAL A 101 -43.37 35.89 57.50
N THR A 102 -43.47 37.18 57.22
CA THR A 102 -43.58 38.23 58.23
C THR A 102 -45.02 38.71 58.26
N TYR A 103 -45.66 38.66 59.42
CA TYR A 103 -46.98 39.23 59.68
C TYR A 103 -46.84 40.53 60.47
N THR A 104 -47.38 41.62 59.94
CA THR A 104 -47.46 42.91 60.65
C THR A 104 -48.88 43.13 61.15
N THR A 105 -49.07 43.12 62.47
CA THR A 105 -50.38 43.35 63.09
C THR A 105 -50.91 44.76 62.81
N PRO A 106 -52.23 45.02 62.95
CA PRO A 106 -52.77 46.39 62.87
C PRO A 106 -52.14 47.38 63.87
N ALA A 107 -51.58 46.87 64.97
CA ALA A 107 -50.86 47.65 65.97
C ALA A 107 -49.37 47.86 65.64
N GLY A 108 -48.89 47.37 64.48
CA GLY A 108 -47.53 47.56 63.97
C GLY A 108 -46.49 46.56 64.50
N GLN A 109 -46.89 45.47 65.14
CA GLN A 109 -45.98 44.42 65.62
C GLN A 109 -45.62 43.45 64.49
N ASN A 110 -44.34 43.15 64.30
CA ASN A 110 -43.87 42.16 63.33
C ASN A 110 -43.62 40.80 64.00
N LEU A 111 -44.18 39.74 63.41
CA LEU A 111 -43.99 38.35 63.81
C LEU A 111 -43.53 37.55 62.60
N THR A 112 -42.73 36.51 62.81
CA THR A 112 -42.23 35.66 61.73
C THR A 112 -42.46 34.20 62.03
N ASP A 113 -42.76 33.43 61.00
CA ASP A 113 -42.78 31.97 61.05
C ASP A 113 -42.25 31.40 59.73
N GLU A 114 -41.81 30.15 59.75
CA GLU A 114 -41.16 29.47 58.62
C GLU A 114 -41.87 28.18 58.24
N THR A 115 -41.80 27.84 56.96
CA THR A 115 -42.29 26.57 56.43
C THR A 115 -41.34 26.06 55.36
N GLN A 116 -41.23 24.74 55.26
CA GLN A 116 -40.38 24.06 54.29
C GLN A 116 -41.22 23.39 53.20
N VAL A 117 -40.74 23.47 51.97
CA VAL A 117 -41.31 22.73 50.84
C VAL A 117 -40.23 21.82 50.27
N ARG A 118 -40.40 20.51 50.47
CA ARG A 118 -39.55 19.48 49.88
C ARG A 118 -39.98 19.27 48.43
N VAL A 119 -39.11 19.59 47.48
CA VAL A 119 -39.31 19.32 46.06
C VAL A 119 -38.74 17.94 45.75
N LEU A 120 -39.57 17.04 45.25
CA LEU A 120 -39.17 15.69 44.87
C LEU A 120 -38.74 15.68 43.39
N ALA A 121 -37.52 15.20 43.13
CA ALA A 121 -37.02 15.03 41.76
C ALA A 121 -37.73 13.84 41.07
N LYS A 122 -38.08 14.01 39.81
CA LYS A 122 -38.82 13.06 38.97
C LYS A 122 -38.23 13.01 37.55
N ASN A 123 -37.12 12.30 37.42
CA ASN A 123 -36.53 11.99 36.12
C ASN A 123 -37.49 11.16 35.24
N GLN A 124 -37.71 11.61 34.00
CA GLN A 124 -38.43 10.93 32.94
C GLN A 124 -37.48 10.46 31.83
N PRO A 125 -37.65 9.22 31.33
CA PRO A 125 -36.82 8.72 30.25
C PRO A 125 -36.89 9.60 28.98
N PRO A 126 -35.77 9.80 28.26
CA PRO A 126 -35.74 10.59 27.04
C PRO A 126 -36.43 9.84 25.89
N VAL A 127 -36.83 10.58 24.85
CA VAL A 127 -37.55 10.06 23.68
C VAL A 127 -36.63 10.01 22.47
N ALA A 128 -36.38 8.80 21.96
CA ALA A 128 -35.58 8.59 20.75
C ALA A 128 -36.43 8.80 19.49
N VAL A 129 -36.03 9.75 18.65
CA VAL A 129 -36.69 10.04 17.36
C VAL A 129 -35.70 9.84 16.23
N LEU A 130 -35.95 8.82 15.41
CA LEU A 130 -35.02 8.36 14.38
C LEU A 130 -35.52 8.72 12.97
N GLN A 131 -34.61 9.18 12.12
CA GLN A 131 -34.91 9.48 10.72
C GLN A 131 -33.77 9.04 9.81
N ILE A 132 -34.10 8.43 8.67
CA ILE A 132 -33.14 8.21 7.58
C ILE A 132 -32.90 9.55 6.88
N THR A 133 -31.68 10.07 6.96
CA THR A 133 -31.30 11.35 6.36
C THR A 133 -30.60 11.20 5.01
N GLN A 134 -29.99 10.04 4.75
CA GLN A 134 -29.38 9.71 3.46
C GLN A 134 -29.50 8.21 3.16
N PRO A 135 -29.63 7.82 1.87
CA PRO A 135 -29.94 8.68 0.73
C PRO A 135 -31.38 9.21 0.79
N SER A 136 -31.72 10.20 -0.04
CA SER A 136 -33.08 10.77 -0.12
C SER A 136 -34.10 9.85 -0.80
N ILE A 137 -33.63 8.83 -1.54
CA ILE A 137 -34.46 7.86 -2.24
C ILE A 137 -34.28 6.50 -1.56
N LEU A 138 -35.41 5.91 -1.16
CA LEU A 138 -35.48 4.56 -0.61
C LEU A 138 -36.23 3.63 -1.58
N PRO A 139 -35.95 2.32 -1.56
CA PRO A 139 -34.93 1.60 -0.78
C PRO A 139 -33.47 1.94 -1.17
N VAL A 140 -32.53 1.83 -0.23
CA VAL A 140 -31.10 2.13 -0.42
C VAL A 140 -30.48 1.14 -1.40
N ALA A 141 -29.86 1.62 -2.47
CA ALA A 141 -29.15 0.76 -3.42
C ALA A 141 -27.78 0.34 -2.85
N GLN A 142 -27.32 -0.86 -3.23
CA GLN A 142 -26.02 -1.38 -2.82
C GLN A 142 -24.87 -0.39 -3.14
N GLY A 143 -23.88 -0.32 -2.25
CA GLY A 143 -22.73 0.56 -2.36
C GLY A 143 -22.99 2.02 -1.94
N LEU A 144 -24.25 2.44 -1.80
CA LEU A 144 -24.58 3.75 -1.25
C LEU A 144 -24.48 3.75 0.28
N THR A 145 -24.14 4.91 0.85
CA THR A 145 -24.15 5.10 2.31
C THR A 145 -25.57 5.43 2.79
N ALA A 146 -26.06 4.65 3.74
CA ALA A 146 -27.27 4.96 4.50
C ALA A 146 -26.88 5.66 5.81
N THR A 147 -27.55 6.76 6.14
CA THR A 147 -27.33 7.51 7.38
C THR A 147 -28.66 7.67 8.12
N VAL A 148 -28.67 7.30 9.39
CA VAL A 148 -29.79 7.52 10.31
C VAL A 148 -29.37 8.55 11.35
N SER A 149 -30.23 9.55 11.56
CA SER A 149 -30.03 10.60 12.55
C SER A 149 -31.02 10.47 13.69
N ALA A 150 -30.52 10.69 14.91
CA ALA A 150 -31.29 10.85 16.13
C ALA A 150 -31.36 12.32 16.58
N ALA A 151 -31.04 13.28 15.69
CA ALA A 151 -30.97 14.70 16.04
C ALA A 151 -32.28 15.32 16.54
N SER A 152 -33.42 14.68 16.23
CA SER A 152 -34.73 15.09 16.72
C SER A 152 -35.12 14.42 18.05
N SER A 153 -34.23 13.64 18.67
CA SER A 153 -34.44 13.05 20.00
C SER A 153 -34.34 14.14 21.07
N TYR A 154 -35.12 14.01 22.13
CA TYR A 154 -35.21 15.03 23.18
C TYR A 154 -35.48 14.42 24.55
N ASP A 155 -35.22 15.21 25.58
CA ASP A 155 -35.52 14.90 26.97
C ASP A 155 -36.89 15.48 27.37
N LEU A 156 -37.63 14.77 28.21
CA LEU A 156 -38.93 15.24 28.71
C LEU A 156 -38.79 16.13 29.95
N ASP A 157 -37.67 16.04 30.65
CA ASP A 157 -37.41 16.86 31.82
C ASP A 157 -36.99 18.26 31.41
N ALA A 158 -37.55 19.26 32.09
CA ALA A 158 -37.40 20.67 31.71
C ALA A 158 -35.93 21.15 31.75
N ASP A 159 -35.09 20.52 32.57
CA ASP A 159 -33.66 20.73 32.70
C ASP A 159 -32.80 19.52 32.25
N GLY A 160 -33.44 18.53 31.63
CA GLY A 160 -32.83 17.30 31.13
C GLY A 160 -32.17 17.46 29.77
N ARG A 161 -31.18 16.61 29.49
CA ARG A 161 -30.52 16.52 28.18
C ARG A 161 -29.93 15.13 27.93
N ILE A 162 -29.93 14.73 26.67
CA ILE A 162 -29.28 13.48 26.23
C ILE A 162 -27.76 13.63 26.29
N VAL A 163 -27.08 12.68 26.95
CA VAL A 163 -25.62 12.66 27.12
C VAL A 163 -24.92 11.51 26.42
N SER A 164 -25.62 10.43 26.09
CA SER A 164 -25.03 9.31 25.35
C SER A 164 -25.98 8.66 24.35
N TYR A 165 -25.39 8.10 23.30
CA TYR A 165 -26.04 7.34 22.24
C TYR A 165 -25.36 5.97 22.15
N ALA A 166 -26.13 4.92 21.89
CA ALA A 166 -25.63 3.56 21.67
C ALA A 166 -26.46 2.88 20.59
N TRP A 167 -25.92 2.81 19.38
CA TRP A 167 -26.53 2.16 18.22
C TRP A 167 -26.12 0.69 18.13
N THR A 168 -27.08 -0.15 17.80
CA THR A 168 -26.87 -1.57 17.53
C THR A 168 -27.71 -2.02 16.35
N GLN A 169 -27.16 -2.88 15.51
CA GLN A 169 -27.97 -3.61 14.53
C GLN A 169 -28.65 -4.80 15.23
N THR A 170 -29.96 -4.93 15.06
CA THR A 170 -30.75 -6.00 15.69
C THR A 170 -31.19 -7.08 14.71
N SER A 171 -31.31 -6.76 13.42
CA SER A 171 -31.73 -7.70 12.38
C SER A 171 -31.26 -7.26 10.98
N GLY A 172 -31.45 -8.16 10.02
CA GLY A 172 -31.09 -7.97 8.62
C GLY A 172 -29.63 -8.34 8.30
N PRO A 173 -29.19 -8.11 7.05
CA PRO A 173 -27.83 -8.37 6.61
C PRO A 173 -26.80 -7.61 7.44
N GLN A 174 -25.76 -8.30 7.93
CA GLN A 174 -24.75 -7.69 8.80
C GLN A 174 -24.00 -6.56 8.08
N VAL A 175 -23.91 -5.40 8.72
CA VAL A 175 -23.19 -4.23 8.19
C VAL A 175 -22.20 -3.65 9.20
N ALA A 176 -21.12 -3.06 8.69
CA ALA A 176 -20.21 -2.28 9.52
C ALA A 176 -20.82 -0.91 9.80
N LEU A 177 -21.22 -0.67 11.05
CA LEU A 177 -21.74 0.62 11.50
C LEU A 177 -20.60 1.57 11.84
N THR A 178 -20.74 2.83 11.46
CA THR A 178 -19.87 3.94 11.86
C THR A 178 -20.69 4.98 12.64
N GLY A 179 -20.08 5.60 13.66
CA GLY A 179 -20.79 6.57 14.51
C GLY A 179 -21.69 5.95 15.59
N ILE A 180 -21.43 4.71 16.02
CA ILE A 180 -22.31 3.95 16.94
C ILE A 180 -22.57 4.62 18.29
N ASN A 181 -21.71 5.56 18.72
CA ASN A 181 -21.88 6.32 19.96
C ASN A 181 -22.17 7.81 19.72
N THR A 182 -22.72 8.15 18.55
CA THR A 182 -22.99 9.55 18.16
C THR A 182 -24.44 9.72 17.70
N VAL A 183 -24.85 10.97 17.52
CA VAL A 183 -26.20 11.34 17.06
C VAL A 183 -26.56 10.74 15.69
N ASN A 184 -25.56 10.47 14.83
CA ASN A 184 -25.76 9.88 13.52
C ASN A 184 -25.03 8.53 13.43
N VAL A 185 -25.69 7.52 12.88
CA VAL A 185 -25.06 6.25 12.52
C VAL A 185 -25.15 6.05 11.02
N SER A 186 -24.11 5.49 10.41
CA SER A 186 -24.14 5.17 8.98
C SER A 186 -23.47 3.84 8.65
N PHE A 187 -23.86 3.29 7.51
CA PHE A 187 -23.29 2.07 6.93
C PHE A 187 -23.37 2.11 5.40
N ILE A 188 -22.53 1.30 4.73
CA ILE A 188 -22.62 1.08 3.28
C ILE A 188 -23.61 -0.07 3.03
N ALA A 189 -24.63 0.17 2.20
CA ALA A 189 -25.65 -0.81 1.91
C ALA A 189 -25.04 -2.07 1.24
N PRO A 190 -25.29 -3.27 1.80
CA PRO A 190 -24.68 -4.51 1.33
C PRO A 190 -25.33 -5.02 0.04
N LEU A 191 -24.71 -6.03 -0.57
CA LEU A 191 -25.29 -6.78 -1.68
C LEU A 191 -26.36 -7.74 -1.14
N VAL A 192 -27.59 -7.64 -1.63
CA VAL A 192 -28.72 -8.48 -1.20
C VAL A 192 -29.46 -9.05 -2.39
N ALA A 193 -29.83 -10.33 -2.34
CA ALA A 193 -30.53 -11.02 -3.44
C ALA A 193 -32.00 -10.62 -3.55
N THR A 194 -32.63 -10.25 -2.44
CA THR A 194 -34.00 -9.73 -2.36
C THR A 194 -34.00 -8.43 -1.55
N GLN A 195 -35.03 -7.61 -1.70
CA GLN A 195 -35.17 -6.41 -0.89
C GLN A 195 -35.38 -6.81 0.57
N GLN A 196 -34.56 -6.28 1.47
CA GLN A 196 -34.55 -6.62 2.89
C GLN A 196 -34.29 -5.37 3.73
N ASP A 197 -34.83 -5.36 4.95
CA ASP A 197 -34.59 -4.27 5.89
C ASP A 197 -33.39 -4.59 6.78
N ILE A 198 -32.56 -3.58 7.04
CA ILE A 198 -31.61 -3.57 8.15
C ILE A 198 -32.30 -2.86 9.31
N GLU A 199 -32.44 -3.55 10.44
CA GLU A 199 -33.06 -2.98 11.63
C GLU A 199 -32.00 -2.50 12.60
N LEU A 200 -32.07 -1.21 12.93
CA LEU A 200 -31.19 -0.55 13.89
C LEU A 200 -31.99 -0.17 15.14
N ALA A 201 -31.40 -0.38 16.30
CA ALA A 201 -31.88 0.12 17.57
C ALA A 201 -30.90 1.15 18.15
N LEU A 202 -31.44 2.20 18.74
CA LEU A 202 -30.71 3.21 19.49
C LEU A 202 -31.17 3.16 20.95
N THR A 203 -30.22 3.14 21.87
CA THR A 203 -30.43 3.51 23.27
C THR A 203 -29.80 4.88 23.51
N ILE A 204 -30.58 5.81 24.07
CA ILE A 204 -30.11 7.12 24.54
C ILE A 204 -30.20 7.20 26.05
N THR A 205 -29.31 7.95 26.69
CA THR A 205 -29.31 8.18 28.14
C THR A 205 -29.31 9.67 28.42
N ASP A 206 -30.15 10.12 29.35
CA ASP A 206 -30.17 11.49 29.85
C ASP A 206 -29.08 11.77 30.90
N ASP A 207 -28.95 13.02 31.33
CA ASP A 207 -27.94 13.44 32.31
C ASP A 207 -28.27 13.10 33.77
N GLU A 208 -29.41 12.46 34.02
CA GLU A 208 -29.82 11.88 35.30
C GLU A 208 -29.83 10.34 35.30
N GLY A 209 -29.44 9.73 34.17
CA GLY A 209 -29.20 8.30 33.99
C GLY A 209 -30.40 7.47 33.51
N ALA A 210 -31.56 8.05 33.21
CA ALA A 210 -32.64 7.27 32.61
C ALA A 210 -32.40 7.06 31.11
N THR A 211 -33.04 6.03 30.55
CA THR A 211 -32.74 5.55 29.20
C THR A 211 -33.97 5.47 28.32
N GLY A 212 -33.87 6.02 27.11
CA GLY A 212 -34.85 5.91 26.04
C GLY A 212 -34.38 4.95 24.96
N GLN A 213 -35.32 4.29 24.28
CA GLN A 213 -35.03 3.40 23.16
C GLN A 213 -35.85 3.77 21.92
N GLY A 214 -35.27 3.57 20.75
CA GLY A 214 -35.95 3.68 19.46
C GLY A 214 -35.40 2.66 18.47
N SER A 215 -36.22 2.21 17.52
CA SER A 215 -35.76 1.37 16.41
C SER A 215 -36.24 1.91 15.07
N ILE A 216 -35.48 1.60 14.01
CA ILE A 216 -35.80 1.99 12.64
C ILE A 216 -35.38 0.91 11.67
N LYS A 217 -36.19 0.72 10.62
CA LYS A 217 -35.89 -0.18 9.51
C LYS A 217 -35.41 0.63 8.32
N VAL A 218 -34.21 0.30 7.85
CA VAL A 218 -33.60 0.88 6.65
C VAL A 218 -33.78 -0.11 5.50
N PRO A 219 -34.69 0.14 4.54
CA PRO A 219 -34.93 -0.79 3.44
C PRO A 219 -33.76 -0.76 2.45
N VAL A 220 -33.19 -1.92 2.15
CA VAL A 220 -32.11 -2.12 1.17
C VAL A 220 -32.67 -2.81 -0.07
N ARG A 221 -32.44 -2.22 -1.24
CA ARG A 221 -32.94 -2.70 -2.53
C ARG A 221 -32.25 -4.01 -2.94
N ALA A 222 -33.00 -4.93 -3.54
CA ALA A 222 -32.44 -6.10 -4.23
C ALA A 222 -31.41 -5.69 -5.30
N SER A 223 -30.27 -6.36 -5.31
CA SER A 223 -29.19 -6.14 -6.28
C SER A 223 -29.47 -6.91 -7.56
N THR A 224 -29.23 -6.28 -8.72
CA THR A 224 -29.45 -6.93 -10.03
C THR A 224 -28.34 -7.92 -10.39
N GLN A 225 -27.13 -7.72 -9.83
CA GLN A 225 -26.02 -8.65 -9.90
C GLN A 225 -25.75 -9.21 -8.50
N GLN A 226 -25.60 -10.52 -8.38
CA GLN A 226 -25.35 -11.20 -7.09
C GLN A 226 -23.87 -11.42 -6.80
N ILE A 227 -23.02 -11.25 -7.81
CA ILE A 227 -21.57 -11.38 -7.76
C ILE A 227 -21.01 -10.19 -8.52
N ILE A 228 -20.08 -9.48 -7.89
CA ILE A 228 -19.28 -8.42 -8.48
C ILE A 228 -17.85 -8.95 -8.50
N ALA A 229 -17.37 -9.30 -9.68
CA ALA A 229 -15.95 -9.57 -9.90
C ALA A 229 -15.24 -8.23 -10.09
N ASP A 230 -14.07 -8.11 -9.46
CA ASP A 230 -13.20 -6.94 -9.54
C ASP A 230 -11.79 -7.46 -9.76
N ALA A 231 -11.28 -7.33 -10.98
CA ALA A 231 -9.95 -7.75 -11.40
C ALA A 231 -8.86 -6.72 -11.03
N GLY A 232 -9.24 -5.61 -10.38
CA GLY A 232 -8.36 -4.49 -10.12
C GLY A 232 -8.14 -3.61 -11.36
N PRO A 233 -7.36 -2.53 -11.22
CA PRO A 233 -7.12 -1.58 -12.31
C PRO A 233 -6.18 -2.16 -13.39
N ASP A 234 -6.32 -1.65 -14.61
CA ASP A 234 -5.35 -1.85 -15.69
C ASP A 234 -3.94 -1.44 -15.28
N GLN A 235 -2.94 -2.17 -15.76
CA GLN A 235 -1.54 -2.01 -15.35
C GLN A 235 -0.64 -1.66 -16.52
N GLN A 236 0.38 -0.85 -16.25
CA GLN A 236 1.48 -0.57 -17.19
C GLN A 236 2.78 -1.00 -16.55
N VAL A 237 3.49 -1.92 -17.21
CA VAL A 237 4.72 -2.52 -16.69
C VAL A 237 5.79 -2.58 -17.77
N ARG A 238 7.03 -2.76 -17.35
CA ARG A 238 8.11 -3.17 -18.25
C ARG A 238 8.14 -4.68 -18.34
N GLU A 239 8.63 -5.22 -19.45
CA GLU A 239 8.99 -6.64 -19.52
C GLU A 239 9.92 -7.05 -18.37
N PHE A 240 9.88 -8.33 -18.01
CA PHE A 240 10.60 -8.94 -16.89
C PHE A 240 10.19 -8.51 -15.48
N ALA A 241 9.36 -7.47 -15.34
CA ALA A 241 8.79 -7.10 -14.05
C ALA A 241 7.81 -8.17 -13.55
N GLU A 242 7.79 -8.42 -12.24
CA GLU A 242 6.71 -9.20 -11.62
C GLU A 242 5.45 -8.35 -11.54
N VAL A 243 4.37 -8.86 -12.12
CA VAL A 243 3.04 -8.25 -12.16
C VAL A 243 2.15 -8.94 -11.13
N PHE A 244 1.49 -8.16 -10.27
CA PHE A 244 0.57 -8.67 -9.25
C PHE A 244 -0.87 -8.39 -9.67
N LEU A 245 -1.70 -9.42 -9.61
CA LEU A 245 -3.14 -9.37 -9.87
C LEU A 245 -3.87 -9.51 -8.54
N ASP A 246 -4.84 -8.64 -8.27
CA ASP A 246 -5.57 -8.63 -7.01
C ASP A 246 -7.09 -8.58 -7.24
N GLY A 247 -7.73 -9.73 -7.03
CA GLY A 247 -9.17 -9.91 -7.12
C GLY A 247 -9.91 -9.69 -5.80
N SER A 248 -9.23 -9.26 -4.72
CA SER A 248 -9.81 -9.17 -3.36
C SER A 248 -10.87 -8.08 -3.21
N GLY A 249 -11.00 -7.17 -4.19
CA GLY A 249 -12.10 -6.20 -4.30
C GLY A 249 -13.46 -6.85 -4.58
N SER A 250 -13.49 -8.10 -5.04
CA SER A 250 -14.70 -8.82 -5.43
C SER A 250 -15.68 -9.06 -4.26
N ARG A 251 -16.99 -9.13 -4.55
CA ARG A 251 -18.06 -9.23 -3.54
C ARG A 251 -19.19 -10.16 -4.00
N THR A 252 -19.83 -10.87 -3.06
CA THR A 252 -21.03 -11.70 -3.30
C THR A 252 -22.09 -11.49 -2.21
N VAL A 253 -23.34 -11.84 -2.48
CA VAL A 253 -24.45 -11.73 -1.50
C VAL A 253 -24.19 -12.58 -0.25
N GLY A 254 -23.48 -13.72 -0.39
CA GLY A 254 -23.12 -14.61 0.71
C GLY A 254 -21.79 -14.29 1.40
N GLY A 255 -21.04 -13.32 0.89
CA GLY A 255 -19.70 -12.95 1.37
C GLY A 255 -18.59 -13.95 0.99
N GLU A 256 -18.88 -15.25 0.96
CA GLU A 256 -17.93 -16.28 0.53
C GLU A 256 -17.85 -16.38 -1.00
N PHE A 257 -16.62 -16.48 -1.51
CA PHE A 257 -16.34 -16.71 -2.93
C PHE A 257 -14.94 -17.30 -3.13
N SER A 258 -14.71 -17.83 -4.34
CA SER A 258 -13.41 -18.26 -4.83
C SER A 258 -13.03 -17.50 -6.10
N CYS A 259 -11.74 -17.35 -6.36
CA CYS A 259 -11.20 -16.62 -7.51
C CYS A 259 -10.44 -17.57 -8.42
N ARG A 260 -10.48 -17.31 -9.72
CA ARG A 260 -9.61 -17.97 -10.70
C ARG A 260 -9.22 -17.03 -11.82
N TRP A 261 -7.93 -16.89 -12.03
CA TRP A 261 -7.33 -16.13 -13.12
C TRP A 261 -7.12 -17.00 -14.35
N SER A 262 -7.41 -16.44 -15.52
CA SER A 262 -7.09 -17.01 -16.82
C SER A 262 -6.58 -15.93 -17.75
N GLN A 263 -5.74 -16.31 -18.72
CA GLN A 263 -5.33 -15.41 -19.79
C GLN A 263 -6.29 -15.55 -20.97
N LEU A 264 -6.78 -14.43 -21.49
CA LEU A 264 -7.60 -14.38 -22.69
C LEU A 264 -6.79 -14.06 -23.94
N LYS A 265 -5.83 -13.13 -23.84
CA LYS A 265 -5.08 -12.61 -24.99
C LYS A 265 -3.62 -12.32 -24.65
N GLY A 266 -2.78 -12.36 -25.67
CA GLY A 266 -1.36 -12.04 -25.61
C GLY A 266 -0.46 -13.27 -25.58
N GLN A 267 0.83 -13.05 -25.34
CA GLN A 267 1.82 -14.13 -25.20
C GLN A 267 1.52 -15.00 -23.99
N THR A 268 1.58 -16.32 -24.15
CA THR A 268 1.24 -17.28 -23.09
C THR A 268 2.07 -17.05 -21.84
N LEU A 269 1.37 -16.82 -20.71
CA LEU A 269 1.97 -16.55 -19.42
C LEU A 269 2.00 -17.80 -18.53
N VAL A 270 2.99 -17.85 -17.64
CA VAL A 270 3.00 -18.78 -16.51
C VAL A 270 2.50 -18.03 -15.27
N LEU A 271 1.23 -18.21 -14.93
CA LEU A 271 0.63 -17.60 -13.75
C LEU A 271 1.02 -18.36 -12.48
N LYS A 272 1.52 -17.65 -11.48
CA LYS A 272 1.68 -18.13 -10.11
C LYS A 272 0.36 -17.96 -9.37
N ASN A 273 -0.07 -19.03 -8.69
CA ASN A 273 -1.31 -19.08 -7.89
C ASN A 273 -2.59 -18.66 -8.66
N PRO A 274 -2.87 -19.17 -9.88
CA PRO A 274 -4.03 -18.74 -10.66
C PRO A 274 -5.39 -19.08 -10.02
N GLY A 275 -5.46 -19.94 -9.01
CA GLY A 275 -6.68 -20.25 -8.24
C GLY A 275 -6.88 -19.39 -6.99
N SER A 276 -6.03 -18.39 -6.76
CA SER A 276 -6.11 -17.44 -5.65
C SER A 276 -6.66 -16.10 -6.14
N CYS A 277 -7.26 -15.30 -5.26
CA CYS A 277 -7.63 -13.92 -5.62
C CYS A 277 -6.38 -13.07 -5.86
N GLN A 278 -5.27 -13.39 -5.20
CA GLN A 278 -3.97 -12.80 -5.46
C GLN A 278 -3.11 -13.77 -6.28
N ALA A 279 -2.77 -13.37 -7.50
CA ALA A 279 -1.93 -14.12 -8.42
C ALA A 279 -0.80 -13.22 -8.95
N SER A 280 0.23 -13.81 -9.54
CA SER A 280 1.29 -13.03 -10.18
C SER A 280 1.86 -13.71 -11.41
N PHE A 281 2.58 -12.97 -12.24
CA PHE A 281 3.37 -13.50 -13.35
C PHE A 281 4.54 -12.58 -13.65
N ILE A 282 5.51 -13.07 -14.42
CA ILE A 282 6.61 -12.23 -14.94
C ILE A 282 6.22 -11.73 -16.32
N ALA A 283 6.26 -10.41 -16.52
CA ALA A 283 5.97 -9.80 -17.81
C ALA A 283 6.92 -10.37 -18.89
N PRO A 284 6.40 -10.83 -20.03
CA PRO A 284 7.21 -11.53 -21.03
C PRO A 284 8.14 -10.56 -21.79
N ASP A 285 9.19 -11.13 -22.38
CA ASP A 285 10.02 -10.49 -23.41
C ASP A 285 9.18 -10.14 -24.64
N ILE A 286 9.17 -8.87 -25.04
CA ILE A 286 8.36 -8.36 -26.15
C ILE A 286 9.17 -7.56 -27.15
N SER A 287 8.70 -7.54 -28.40
CA SER A 287 9.17 -6.58 -29.40
C SER A 287 8.23 -5.36 -29.44
N GLY A 288 8.56 -4.31 -28.67
CA GLY A 288 7.87 -3.02 -28.72
C GLY A 288 6.85 -2.82 -27.60
N THR A 289 5.56 -2.79 -27.94
CA THR A 289 4.48 -2.73 -26.92
C THR A 289 3.52 -3.88 -27.13
N SER A 290 3.14 -4.52 -26.03
CA SER A 290 2.25 -5.68 -26.03
C SER A 290 1.11 -5.47 -25.03
N GLN A 291 -0.06 -6.01 -25.35
CA GLN A 291 -1.22 -6.00 -24.47
C GLN A 291 -1.58 -7.43 -24.08
N LEU A 292 -1.62 -7.69 -22.77
CA LEU A 292 -2.07 -8.92 -22.17
C LEU A 292 -3.45 -8.67 -21.56
N GLU A 293 -4.42 -9.53 -21.88
CA GLU A 293 -5.76 -9.45 -21.29
C GLU A 293 -5.96 -10.66 -20.39
N LEU A 294 -6.19 -10.41 -19.10
CA LEU A 294 -6.41 -11.43 -18.09
C LEU A 294 -7.83 -11.29 -17.56
N GLN A 295 -8.46 -12.44 -17.27
CA GLN A 295 -9.80 -12.50 -16.72
C GLN A 295 -9.77 -13.11 -15.32
N LEU A 296 -10.39 -12.41 -14.38
CA LEU A 296 -10.78 -12.95 -13.10
C LEU A 296 -12.17 -13.58 -13.24
N THR A 297 -12.32 -14.83 -12.80
CA THR A 297 -13.62 -15.46 -12.56
C THR A 297 -13.84 -15.60 -11.06
N VAL A 298 -14.92 -15.03 -10.56
CA VAL A 298 -15.36 -15.13 -9.17
C VAL A 298 -16.53 -16.08 -9.08
N THR A 299 -16.45 -17.09 -8.22
CA THR A 299 -17.50 -18.11 -8.04
C THR A 299 -18.00 -18.08 -6.60
N ASP A 300 -19.31 -17.91 -6.41
CA ASP A 300 -19.95 -17.92 -5.08
C ASP A 300 -20.15 -19.34 -4.52
N SER A 301 -20.66 -19.45 -3.29
CA SER A 301 -20.97 -20.73 -2.64
C SER A 301 -22.08 -21.54 -3.33
N ASN A 302 -22.85 -20.92 -4.22
CA ASN A 302 -23.91 -21.56 -5.01
C ASN A 302 -23.42 -21.98 -6.40
N ASN A 303 -22.11 -21.91 -6.67
CA ASN A 303 -21.48 -22.17 -7.97
C ASN A 303 -21.94 -21.23 -9.10
N GLN A 304 -22.46 -20.04 -8.77
CA GLN A 304 -22.69 -18.98 -9.75
C GLN A 304 -21.39 -18.24 -9.98
N ASN A 305 -21.21 -17.69 -11.19
CA ASN A 305 -20.00 -16.96 -11.54
C ASN A 305 -20.26 -15.55 -12.08
N ALA A 306 -19.29 -14.67 -11.87
CA ALA A 306 -19.13 -13.44 -12.62
C ALA A 306 -17.67 -13.30 -13.01
N THR A 307 -17.40 -12.49 -14.04
CA THR A 307 -16.07 -12.27 -14.56
C THR A 307 -15.77 -10.79 -14.67
N ASP A 308 -14.51 -10.44 -14.50
CA ASP A 308 -13.97 -9.13 -14.79
C ASP A 308 -12.61 -9.27 -15.49
N THR A 309 -12.19 -8.26 -16.23
CA THR A 309 -10.94 -8.28 -16.99
C THR A 309 -10.01 -7.16 -16.57
N VAL A 310 -8.71 -7.43 -16.66
CA VAL A 310 -7.64 -6.45 -16.46
C VAL A 310 -6.72 -6.47 -17.68
N LEU A 311 -6.39 -5.27 -18.18
CA LEU A 311 -5.46 -5.08 -19.26
C LEU A 311 -4.08 -4.74 -18.69
N VAL A 312 -3.07 -5.53 -19.07
CA VAL A 312 -1.67 -5.27 -18.75
C VAL A 312 -0.94 -4.85 -20.01
N THR A 313 -0.52 -3.59 -20.06
CA THR A 313 0.30 -3.06 -21.14
C THR A 313 1.77 -3.20 -20.77
N VAL A 314 2.49 -4.00 -21.56
CA VAL A 314 3.92 -4.27 -21.39
C VAL A 314 4.70 -3.41 -22.38
N SER A 315 5.76 -2.78 -21.88
CA SER A 315 6.71 -1.96 -22.63
C SER A 315 8.13 -2.53 -22.51
N ASN A 316 8.98 -2.29 -23.50
CA ASN A 316 10.37 -2.75 -23.47
C ASN A 316 11.13 -2.25 -22.23
N ALA A 317 11.98 -3.11 -21.69
CA ALA A 317 12.97 -2.76 -20.69
C ALA A 317 14.23 -2.25 -21.41
N VAL A 318 14.93 -1.31 -20.77
CA VAL A 318 16.25 -0.87 -21.26
C VAL A 318 17.28 -1.80 -20.64
N LEU A 319 17.59 -2.89 -21.34
CA LEU A 319 18.59 -3.87 -20.90
C LEU A 319 20.01 -3.58 -21.39
N GLY A 320 20.21 -2.46 -22.11
CA GLY A 320 21.49 -2.10 -22.74
C GLY A 320 21.63 -2.66 -24.16
N ASP A 321 22.54 -2.07 -24.93
CA ASP A 321 22.83 -2.42 -26.33
C ASP A 321 23.92 -3.50 -26.45
N LEU A 322 24.44 -3.98 -25.32
CA LEU A 322 25.47 -5.01 -25.25
C LEU A 322 24.87 -6.33 -24.71
N PRO A 323 25.46 -7.49 -25.03
CA PRO A 323 25.04 -8.80 -24.53
C PRO A 323 25.23 -9.01 -23.02
N ASP A 324 25.64 -7.96 -22.29
CA ASP A 324 26.07 -7.95 -20.89
C ASP A 324 27.40 -8.71 -20.67
N THR A 325 27.81 -8.95 -19.42
CA THR A 325 29.13 -9.54 -19.12
C THR A 325 29.13 -11.07 -18.98
N GLY A 326 27.95 -11.69 -18.90
CA GLY A 326 27.81 -13.12 -18.60
C GLY A 326 27.95 -13.43 -17.11
N VAL A 327 27.89 -12.44 -16.23
CA VAL A 327 27.90 -12.67 -14.79
C VAL A 327 26.47 -12.63 -14.27
N THR A 328 25.87 -13.82 -14.10
CA THR A 328 24.46 -13.98 -13.68
C THR A 328 24.31 -14.24 -12.18
N ASP A 329 25.40 -14.24 -11.43
CA ASP A 329 25.43 -14.54 -10.00
C ASP A 329 25.93 -13.35 -9.18
N CYS A 330 25.31 -13.11 -8.03
CA CYS A 330 25.72 -12.10 -7.07
C CYS A 330 26.56 -12.73 -5.94
N TYR A 331 27.48 -11.95 -5.37
CA TYR A 331 28.43 -12.39 -4.35
C TYR A 331 28.50 -11.41 -3.17
N ASP A 332 28.81 -11.94 -2.00
CA ASP A 332 29.36 -11.18 -0.87
C ASP A 332 30.84 -11.57 -0.68
N ASN A 333 31.44 -11.12 0.43
CA ASN A 333 32.84 -11.44 0.76
C ASN A 333 33.08 -12.93 1.09
N SER A 334 32.03 -13.73 1.26
CA SER A 334 32.09 -15.15 1.68
C SER A 334 31.66 -16.11 0.56
N GLY A 335 30.95 -15.63 -0.47
CA GLY A 335 30.56 -16.43 -1.62
C GLY A 335 29.29 -15.92 -2.29
N LYS A 336 28.61 -16.82 -3.02
CA LYS A 336 27.39 -16.51 -3.77
C LYS A 336 26.21 -16.20 -2.86
N ILE A 337 25.45 -15.17 -3.20
CA ILE A 337 24.23 -14.73 -2.51
C ILE A 337 23.08 -14.54 -3.52
N PRO A 338 21.81 -14.46 -3.06
CA PRO A 338 20.73 -13.97 -3.91
C PRO A 338 20.99 -12.53 -4.39
N CYS A 339 20.69 -12.26 -5.65
CA CYS A 339 20.71 -10.91 -6.21
C CYS A 339 19.61 -10.01 -5.62
N GLY A 340 19.79 -8.70 -5.73
CA GLY A 340 18.91 -7.69 -5.12
C GLY A 340 19.21 -7.41 -3.65
N SER A 341 20.44 -7.65 -3.19
CA SER A 341 20.84 -7.39 -1.80
C SER A 341 21.05 -5.90 -1.53
N ASP A 342 20.37 -5.36 -0.52
CA ASP A 342 20.59 -3.97 -0.08
C ASP A 342 22.01 -3.73 0.46
N ALA A 343 22.67 -4.77 0.97
CA ALA A 343 24.02 -4.69 1.52
C ALA A 343 25.10 -4.72 0.43
N PHE A 344 24.81 -5.37 -0.70
CA PHE A 344 25.69 -5.46 -1.86
C PHE A 344 24.92 -5.08 -3.13
N PRO A 345 24.49 -3.81 -3.23
CA PRO A 345 23.61 -3.38 -4.31
C PRO A 345 24.40 -3.17 -5.61
N ARG A 346 23.72 -3.30 -6.75
CA ARG A 346 24.24 -2.97 -8.09
C ARG A 346 25.41 -3.85 -8.50
N GLN A 347 25.33 -5.13 -8.17
CA GLN A 347 26.19 -6.12 -8.81
C GLN A 347 25.80 -6.28 -10.27
N ASP A 348 26.70 -6.83 -11.06
CA ASP A 348 26.50 -6.99 -12.50
C ASP A 348 25.21 -7.80 -12.79
N ALA A 349 25.06 -8.93 -12.10
CA ALA A 349 23.88 -9.79 -12.13
C ALA A 349 22.56 -9.13 -11.64
N ASP A 350 22.61 -7.94 -11.02
CA ASP A 350 21.41 -7.18 -10.63
C ASP A 350 20.82 -6.37 -11.82
N GLY A 351 21.59 -6.20 -12.90
CA GLY A 351 21.26 -5.33 -14.00
C GLY A 351 21.27 -6.02 -15.37
N GLY A 352 20.99 -5.22 -16.39
CA GLY A 352 21.15 -5.60 -17.79
C GLY A 352 20.44 -6.90 -18.17
N ARG A 353 20.99 -7.58 -19.18
CA ARG A 353 20.45 -8.85 -19.70
C ARG A 353 20.78 -10.01 -18.75
N ASP A 354 21.85 -9.93 -17.96
CA ASP A 354 22.24 -11.01 -17.06
C ASP A 354 21.22 -11.25 -15.94
N SER A 355 20.57 -10.19 -15.45
CA SER A 355 19.51 -10.30 -14.42
C SER A 355 18.22 -11.01 -14.85
N VAL A 356 18.00 -11.12 -16.17
CA VAL A 356 16.74 -11.64 -16.75
C VAL A 356 16.97 -12.82 -17.70
N VAL A 357 18.14 -13.44 -17.63
CA VAL A 357 18.60 -14.52 -18.52
C VAL A 357 17.57 -15.64 -18.75
N GLN A 358 16.85 -16.04 -17.71
CA GLN A 358 15.84 -17.10 -17.76
C GLN A 358 14.56 -16.72 -18.54
N TYR A 359 14.37 -15.42 -18.82
CA TYR A 359 13.20 -14.87 -19.50
C TYR A 359 13.52 -14.35 -20.90
N LEU A 360 14.79 -14.19 -21.25
CA LEU A 360 15.22 -13.70 -22.56
C LEU A 360 14.83 -14.68 -23.66
N ARG A 361 14.18 -14.16 -24.70
CA ARG A 361 13.93 -14.88 -25.93
C ARG A 361 15.11 -14.69 -26.88
N LYS A 362 15.86 -15.76 -27.13
CA LYS A 362 16.97 -15.76 -28.08
C LYS A 362 16.51 -16.04 -29.51
N ILE A 363 17.10 -15.32 -30.47
CA ILE A 363 16.96 -15.54 -31.91
C ILE A 363 17.78 -16.77 -32.33
N GLY A 364 19.03 -16.84 -31.88
CA GLY A 364 19.95 -17.96 -32.09
C GLY A 364 20.23 -18.73 -30.80
N LYS A 365 21.51 -18.98 -30.52
CA LYS A 365 21.99 -19.66 -29.30
C LYS A 365 23.19 -18.93 -28.70
N GLY A 366 23.50 -19.27 -27.46
CA GLY A 366 24.63 -18.73 -26.72
C GLY A 366 24.42 -19.02 -25.25
N GLU A 367 25.48 -18.98 -24.47
CA GLU A 367 25.37 -19.06 -23.02
C GLU A 367 24.72 -17.78 -22.46
N LYS A 368 24.04 -17.89 -21.31
CA LYS A 368 23.52 -16.77 -20.51
C LYS A 368 22.79 -15.66 -21.30
N ALA A 369 23.24 -14.41 -21.28
CA ALA A 369 22.62 -13.30 -22.00
C ALA A 369 23.05 -13.21 -23.49
N PHE A 370 24.09 -13.94 -23.91
CA PHE A 370 24.62 -13.91 -25.28
C PHE A 370 23.68 -14.58 -26.28
N ASP A 371 23.52 -13.99 -27.46
CA ASP A 371 22.64 -14.52 -28.51
C ASP A 371 23.32 -14.42 -29.87
N PHE A 372 23.76 -15.57 -30.39
CA PHE A 372 24.54 -15.69 -31.61
C PHE A 372 23.83 -16.54 -32.66
N THR A 373 23.92 -16.09 -33.92
CA THR A 373 23.50 -16.84 -35.11
C THR A 373 24.71 -17.22 -35.94
N LYS A 374 24.79 -18.50 -36.35
CA LYS A 374 25.83 -18.99 -37.25
C LYS A 374 25.52 -18.59 -38.70
N LEU A 375 26.53 -18.13 -39.43
CA LEU A 375 26.45 -17.73 -40.83
C LEU A 375 27.39 -18.56 -41.70
N ASP A 376 26.97 -18.94 -42.91
CA ASP A 376 27.82 -19.63 -43.89
C ASP A 376 28.80 -18.69 -44.60
N GLN A 377 29.53 -19.20 -45.59
CA GLN A 377 30.54 -18.43 -46.34
C GLN A 377 29.96 -17.26 -47.15
N PHE A 378 28.66 -17.25 -47.42
CA PHE A 378 27.96 -16.19 -48.14
C PHE A 378 27.29 -15.19 -47.19
N GLY A 379 27.37 -15.43 -45.87
CA GLY A 379 26.71 -14.61 -44.86
C GLY A 379 25.24 -15.00 -44.63
N ASP A 380 24.79 -16.14 -45.16
CA ASP A 380 23.44 -16.64 -44.96
C ASP A 380 23.33 -17.41 -43.63
N GLU A 381 22.19 -17.29 -42.95
CA GLU A 381 21.95 -17.99 -41.68
C GLU A 381 21.90 -19.51 -41.86
N VAL A 382 22.58 -20.22 -40.96
CA VAL A 382 22.53 -21.68 -40.90
C VAL A 382 21.95 -22.15 -39.58
N ALA A 383 21.50 -23.41 -39.56
CA ALA A 383 20.92 -24.02 -38.36
C ALA A 383 21.91 -23.98 -37.17
N ASP A 384 21.40 -23.78 -35.96
CA ASP A 384 22.19 -23.76 -34.72
C ASP A 384 23.00 -25.05 -34.52
N SER A 385 22.47 -26.18 -34.99
CA SER A 385 23.13 -27.50 -34.94
C SER A 385 24.21 -27.67 -36.01
N SER A 386 24.41 -26.71 -36.91
CA SER A 386 25.43 -26.78 -37.94
C SER A 386 26.83 -26.71 -37.32
N ASN A 387 27.69 -27.61 -37.77
CA ASN A 387 29.13 -27.57 -37.49
C ASN A 387 29.90 -26.82 -38.60
N GLU A 388 29.24 -26.53 -39.72
CA GLU A 388 29.81 -25.80 -40.85
C GLU A 388 29.22 -24.38 -40.86
N PHE A 389 30.07 -23.41 -40.52
CA PHE A 389 29.76 -21.98 -40.53
C PHE A 389 31.07 -21.20 -40.64
N SER A 390 31.01 -20.00 -41.21
CA SER A 390 32.17 -19.15 -41.52
C SER A 390 32.20 -17.89 -40.65
N CYS A 391 31.07 -17.35 -40.22
CA CYS A 391 31.08 -16.25 -39.26
C CYS A 391 29.89 -16.30 -38.32
N ILE A 392 29.87 -15.40 -37.34
CA ILE A 392 28.88 -15.40 -36.26
C ILE A 392 28.27 -14.01 -36.19
N ARG A 393 26.95 -13.90 -36.24
CA ARG A 393 26.25 -12.64 -35.93
C ARG A 393 25.85 -12.64 -34.47
N ASP A 394 26.21 -11.58 -33.75
CA ASP A 394 25.64 -11.25 -32.46
C ASP A 394 24.27 -10.58 -32.67
N ASN A 395 23.21 -11.22 -32.21
CA ASN A 395 21.83 -10.76 -32.37
C ASN A 395 21.46 -9.61 -31.43
N VAL A 396 22.31 -9.28 -30.44
CA VAL A 396 22.11 -8.12 -29.57
C VAL A 396 22.70 -6.86 -30.22
N THR A 397 23.98 -6.91 -30.62
CA THR A 397 24.68 -5.76 -31.22
C THR A 397 24.45 -5.65 -32.74
N GLY A 398 24.04 -6.73 -33.39
CA GLY A 398 23.96 -6.86 -34.84
C GLY A 398 25.32 -7.09 -35.53
N LEU A 399 26.42 -7.05 -34.79
CA LEU A 399 27.77 -7.19 -35.33
C LEU A 399 28.04 -8.61 -35.83
N ILE A 400 28.87 -8.71 -36.86
CA ILE A 400 29.30 -9.99 -37.44
C ILE A 400 30.78 -10.18 -37.15
N TRP A 401 31.10 -11.30 -36.51
CA TRP A 401 32.41 -11.65 -35.98
C TRP A 401 33.11 -12.70 -36.83
N GLU A 402 34.41 -12.48 -37.05
CA GLU A 402 35.28 -13.41 -37.76
C GLU A 402 35.39 -14.72 -36.97
N LEU A 403 35.19 -15.87 -37.64
CA LEU A 403 35.64 -17.16 -37.14
C LEU A 403 37.06 -17.44 -37.64
N LYS A 404 37.99 -17.69 -36.72
CA LYS A 404 39.37 -18.09 -37.05
C LYS A 404 39.40 -19.50 -37.65
N GLU A 405 40.52 -19.86 -38.25
CA GLU A 405 40.76 -21.21 -38.77
C GLU A 405 41.60 -22.03 -37.79
N PRO A 406 41.45 -23.36 -37.78
CA PRO A 406 42.27 -24.23 -36.95
C PRO A 406 43.75 -24.09 -37.26
N VAL A 407 44.59 -24.30 -36.24
CA VAL A 407 46.04 -24.29 -36.39
C VAL A 407 46.51 -25.59 -37.04
N ILE A 408 46.67 -25.58 -38.36
CA ILE A 408 47.22 -26.71 -39.12
C ILE A 408 48.76 -26.65 -39.16
N SER A 409 49.31 -25.44 -39.27
CA SER A 409 50.75 -25.15 -39.39
C SER A 409 51.09 -23.84 -38.66
N ALA A 410 52.35 -23.72 -38.23
CA ALA A 410 52.86 -22.47 -37.68
C ALA A 410 53.17 -21.46 -38.80
N PRO A 411 53.04 -20.14 -38.54
CA PRO A 411 53.55 -19.12 -39.45
C PRO A 411 55.02 -19.35 -39.80
N PRO A 412 55.44 -19.07 -41.05
CA PRO A 412 54.64 -18.45 -42.12
C PRO A 412 53.81 -19.43 -42.96
N ALA A 413 53.85 -20.74 -42.70
CA ALA A 413 53.14 -21.73 -43.49
C ALA A 413 51.64 -21.88 -43.14
N SER A 414 51.12 -21.01 -42.27
CA SER A 414 49.72 -21.00 -41.82
C SER A 414 48.77 -20.49 -42.91
N THR A 415 47.46 -20.73 -42.74
CA THR A 415 46.45 -20.09 -43.57
C THR A 415 46.21 -18.65 -43.09
N LEU A 416 45.60 -17.82 -43.94
CA LEU A 416 45.38 -16.39 -43.68
C LEU A 416 44.71 -16.12 -42.32
N ARG A 417 43.65 -16.87 -41.99
CA ARG A 417 42.88 -16.69 -40.76
C ARG A 417 43.21 -17.71 -39.66
N ALA A 418 44.35 -18.40 -39.74
CA ALA A 418 44.76 -19.34 -38.69
C ALA A 418 44.85 -18.65 -37.32
N ALA A 419 44.35 -19.32 -36.27
CA ALA A 419 44.25 -18.74 -34.93
C ALA A 419 45.62 -18.38 -34.29
N ASN A 420 46.72 -18.98 -34.75
CA ASN A 420 48.07 -18.73 -34.23
C ASN A 420 48.83 -17.60 -34.96
N ASN A 421 48.24 -16.99 -36.00
CA ASN A 421 48.82 -15.82 -36.65
C ASN A 421 48.84 -14.63 -35.69
N ARG A 422 49.93 -13.86 -35.70
CA ARG A 422 50.09 -12.67 -34.87
C ARG A 422 50.55 -11.50 -35.73
N TYR A 423 50.14 -10.31 -35.37
CA TYR A 423 50.35 -9.11 -36.18
C TYR A 423 50.85 -7.96 -35.32
N SER A 424 51.67 -7.09 -35.89
CA SER A 424 51.98 -5.80 -35.26
C SER A 424 50.88 -4.79 -35.57
N PHE A 425 50.73 -3.81 -34.67
CA PHE A 425 49.72 -2.78 -34.86
C PHE A 425 50.08 -1.88 -36.05
N VAL A 426 49.29 -1.99 -37.12
CA VAL A 426 49.28 -1.05 -38.23
C VAL A 426 47.83 -0.74 -38.57
N ASN A 427 47.39 0.48 -38.30
CA ASN A 427 46.01 0.88 -38.59
C ASN A 427 45.97 2.26 -39.26
N ALA A 428 45.37 2.34 -40.45
CA ALA A 428 45.18 3.58 -41.19
C ALA A 428 43.88 4.32 -40.82
N ASP A 429 43.05 3.72 -39.96
CA ASP A 429 41.83 4.33 -39.48
C ASP A 429 42.05 5.54 -38.57
N THR A 430 41.05 6.41 -38.49
CA THR A 430 41.04 7.58 -37.60
C THR A 430 41.19 7.24 -36.10
N GLY A 431 40.93 5.99 -35.69
CA GLY A 431 41.14 5.49 -34.33
C GLY A 431 42.62 5.29 -33.92
N ASN A 432 43.55 5.43 -34.86
CA ASN A 432 44.99 5.25 -34.64
C ASN A 432 45.67 6.44 -33.92
N GLY A 433 44.92 7.46 -33.48
CA GLY A 433 45.49 8.56 -32.70
C GLY A 433 46.58 9.37 -33.41
N GLY A 434 46.61 9.34 -34.75
CA GLY A 434 47.60 10.03 -35.58
C GLY A 434 48.87 9.23 -35.90
N GLU A 435 49.05 8.06 -35.27
CA GLU A 435 50.24 7.21 -35.45
C GLU A 435 49.80 5.82 -35.90
N SER A 436 50.07 5.49 -37.18
CA SER A 436 49.63 4.24 -37.78
C SER A 436 50.34 3.00 -37.22
N GLY A 437 51.58 3.15 -36.75
CA GLY A 437 52.42 2.05 -36.25
C GLY A 437 53.34 1.44 -37.31
N GLU A 438 54.20 0.51 -36.89
CA GLU A 438 55.18 -0.17 -37.74
C GLU A 438 54.80 -1.63 -38.03
N ALA A 439 54.84 -2.01 -39.31
CA ALA A 439 54.54 -3.36 -39.76
C ALA A 439 55.66 -4.35 -39.41
N ALA A 440 55.31 -5.53 -38.89
CA ALA A 440 56.23 -6.63 -38.73
C ALA A 440 56.67 -7.16 -40.10
N PRO A 441 57.91 -7.68 -40.26
CA PRO A 441 58.40 -8.14 -41.56
C PRO A 441 57.51 -9.23 -42.19
N ALA A 442 57.49 -9.29 -43.52
CA ALA A 442 56.82 -10.36 -44.27
C ALA A 442 57.22 -11.76 -43.76
N LEU A 443 56.26 -12.68 -43.74
CA LEU A 443 56.48 -14.09 -43.36
C LEU A 443 57.09 -14.30 -41.95
N SER A 444 56.97 -13.32 -41.05
CA SER A 444 57.55 -13.42 -39.69
C SER A 444 56.61 -14.08 -38.68
N SER A 445 55.34 -13.67 -38.66
CA SER A 445 54.32 -14.14 -37.70
C SER A 445 52.96 -14.42 -38.33
N CYS A 446 52.88 -14.35 -39.66
CA CYS A 446 51.71 -14.53 -40.50
C CYS A 446 52.15 -15.07 -41.89
N PRO A 447 51.22 -15.48 -42.77
CA PRO A 447 51.56 -15.99 -44.10
C PRO A 447 51.71 -14.93 -45.20
N SER A 448 51.54 -13.63 -44.90
CA SER A 448 51.63 -12.57 -45.91
C SER A 448 53.06 -12.35 -46.42
N GLU A 449 53.19 -12.23 -47.74
CA GLU A 449 54.43 -11.88 -48.44
C GLU A 449 54.71 -10.36 -48.43
N ALA A 450 53.73 -9.54 -48.07
CA ALA A 450 53.88 -8.08 -47.99
C ALA A 450 54.48 -7.67 -46.63
N ASP A 451 53.74 -7.91 -45.55
CA ASP A 451 54.14 -7.66 -44.17
C ASP A 451 53.17 -8.35 -43.19
N CYS A 452 53.55 -8.48 -41.92
CA CYS A 452 52.68 -9.00 -40.85
C CYS A 452 52.09 -7.89 -39.96
N GLY A 453 51.74 -6.74 -40.54
CA GLY A 453 50.95 -5.70 -39.91
C GLY A 453 49.44 -5.96 -40.02
N LEU A 454 48.66 -5.41 -39.10
CA LEU A 454 47.19 -5.52 -39.11
C LEU A 454 46.54 -4.97 -40.40
N GLY A 455 47.12 -3.92 -40.99
CA GLY A 455 46.60 -3.32 -42.23
C GLY A 455 46.58 -4.31 -43.39
N ALA A 456 47.71 -4.99 -43.66
CA ALA A 456 47.81 -6.00 -44.70
C ALA A 456 46.81 -7.15 -44.47
N TYR A 457 46.70 -7.64 -43.23
CA TYR A 457 45.75 -8.69 -42.87
C TYR A 457 44.28 -8.29 -43.15
N ILE A 458 43.88 -7.08 -42.78
CA ILE A 458 42.52 -6.58 -43.01
C ILE A 458 42.23 -6.46 -44.52
N GLU A 459 43.18 -5.92 -45.29
CA GLU A 459 43.06 -5.80 -46.74
C GLU A 459 42.93 -7.18 -47.41
N GLU A 460 43.78 -8.14 -47.02
CA GLU A 460 43.76 -9.51 -47.53
C GLU A 460 42.45 -10.23 -47.21
N VAL A 461 41.92 -10.11 -45.98
CA VAL A 461 40.63 -10.69 -45.62
C VAL A 461 39.49 -10.04 -46.40
N ASN A 462 39.48 -8.71 -46.53
CA ASN A 462 38.45 -8.01 -47.29
C ASN A 462 38.47 -8.36 -48.78
N ALA A 463 39.65 -8.61 -49.37
CA ALA A 463 39.78 -9.06 -50.75
C ALA A 463 39.12 -10.43 -51.01
N THR A 464 38.95 -11.27 -49.98
CA THR A 464 38.26 -12.57 -50.12
C THR A 464 36.74 -12.48 -50.09
N VAL A 465 36.17 -11.32 -49.73
CA VAL A 465 34.72 -11.16 -49.48
C VAL A 465 34.24 -12.19 -48.44
N TYR A 466 35.03 -12.37 -47.38
CA TYR A 466 34.78 -13.39 -46.37
C TYR A 466 33.41 -13.24 -45.71
N CYS A 467 32.67 -14.36 -45.64
CA CYS A 467 31.32 -14.41 -45.07
C CYS A 467 30.37 -13.40 -45.73
N GLY A 468 30.44 -13.30 -47.07
CA GLY A 468 29.62 -12.39 -47.88
C GLY A 468 29.96 -10.91 -47.76
N GLY A 469 31.02 -10.52 -47.03
CA GLY A 469 31.34 -9.11 -46.76
C GLY A 469 32.82 -8.76 -46.92
N ALA A 470 33.09 -7.48 -47.22
CA ALA A 470 34.44 -6.94 -47.45
C ALA A 470 34.70 -5.64 -46.67
N ASN A 471 33.98 -5.43 -45.57
CA ASN A 471 34.09 -4.28 -44.66
C ASN A 471 34.58 -4.70 -43.25
N TRP A 472 35.39 -5.74 -43.18
CA TRP A 472 36.03 -6.20 -41.95
C TRP A 472 36.99 -5.15 -41.42
N ARG A 473 37.00 -4.97 -40.10
CA ARG A 473 37.85 -4.02 -39.38
C ARG A 473 38.22 -4.57 -38.01
N LEU A 474 39.15 -3.89 -37.33
CA LEU A 474 39.39 -4.14 -35.91
C LEU A 474 38.15 -3.76 -35.07
N PRO A 475 37.84 -4.54 -34.03
CA PRO A 475 36.80 -4.19 -33.07
C PRO A 475 37.26 -3.05 -32.17
N THR A 476 36.31 -2.30 -31.61
CA THR A 476 36.59 -1.47 -30.45
C THR A 476 36.79 -2.35 -29.21
N THR A 477 37.35 -1.79 -28.14
CA THR A 477 37.43 -2.49 -26.84
C THR A 477 36.05 -2.92 -26.35
N GLU A 478 35.03 -2.07 -26.44
CA GLU A 478 33.65 -2.38 -26.02
C GLU A 478 33.04 -3.50 -26.87
N GLU A 479 33.25 -3.49 -28.20
CA GLU A 479 32.79 -4.56 -29.08
C GLU A 479 33.47 -5.88 -28.73
N LEU A 480 34.78 -5.87 -28.48
CA LEU A 480 35.49 -7.11 -28.16
C LEU A 480 35.10 -7.66 -26.78
N MET A 481 34.85 -6.77 -25.81
CA MET A 481 34.28 -7.14 -24.52
C MET A 481 32.87 -7.69 -24.66
N SER A 482 32.08 -7.24 -25.65
CA SER A 482 30.69 -7.65 -25.83
C SER A 482 30.52 -9.14 -26.17
N ILE A 483 31.59 -9.84 -26.56
CA ILE A 483 31.57 -11.29 -26.83
C ILE A 483 32.33 -12.10 -25.78
N ALA A 484 32.86 -11.46 -24.74
CA ALA A 484 33.57 -12.11 -23.65
C ALA A 484 32.61 -12.39 -22.47
N ASP A 485 32.48 -13.65 -22.09
CA ASP A 485 31.74 -14.08 -20.90
C ASP A 485 32.70 -14.10 -19.70
N PHE A 486 32.63 -13.07 -18.86
CA PHE A 486 33.41 -12.93 -17.65
C PHE A 486 33.01 -13.94 -16.56
N GLY A 487 31.85 -14.57 -16.66
CA GLY A 487 31.50 -15.71 -15.82
C GLY A 487 32.32 -16.98 -16.13
N ARG A 488 33.16 -16.97 -17.18
CA ARG A 488 34.13 -18.03 -17.52
C ARG A 488 35.55 -17.75 -17.01
N LEU A 489 35.75 -16.74 -16.15
CA LEU A 489 37.05 -16.43 -15.57
C LEU A 489 37.69 -17.68 -14.94
N GLY A 490 38.92 -18.00 -15.36
CA GLY A 490 39.66 -19.19 -14.95
C GLY A 490 39.59 -20.36 -15.95
N GLU A 491 38.78 -20.27 -17.00
CA GLU A 491 38.86 -21.15 -18.17
C GLU A 491 40.00 -20.75 -19.12
N ALA A 492 40.16 -21.47 -20.24
CA ALA A 492 41.21 -21.18 -21.22
C ALA A 492 41.03 -19.80 -21.89
N HIS A 493 39.78 -19.38 -22.11
CA HIS A 493 39.40 -18.08 -22.65
C HIS A 493 37.95 -17.74 -22.30
N LEU A 494 37.62 -16.45 -22.39
CA LEU A 494 36.28 -15.91 -22.09
C LEU A 494 35.26 -16.08 -23.22
N LEU A 495 35.66 -16.48 -24.42
CA LEU A 495 34.72 -16.66 -25.55
C LEU A 495 33.96 -18.00 -25.46
N ASP A 496 32.70 -18.01 -25.88
CA ASP A 496 31.87 -19.23 -25.98
C ASP A 496 32.46 -20.21 -27.02
N PRO A 497 32.96 -21.39 -26.63
CA PRO A 497 33.63 -22.34 -27.51
C PRO A 497 32.68 -23.02 -28.51
N ALA A 498 31.36 -22.96 -28.30
CA ALA A 498 30.39 -23.46 -29.27
C ALA A 498 30.33 -22.59 -30.53
N PHE A 499 30.70 -21.31 -30.40
CA PHE A 499 30.71 -20.33 -31.48
C PHE A 499 32.13 -19.96 -31.89
N PHE A 500 32.98 -19.59 -30.94
CA PHE A 500 34.37 -19.21 -31.12
C PHE A 500 35.29 -20.42 -30.97
N ARG A 501 35.25 -21.31 -31.97
CA ARG A 501 35.84 -22.67 -31.90
C ARG A 501 37.36 -22.72 -31.97
N PHE A 502 38.01 -21.66 -32.43
CA PHE A 502 39.41 -21.66 -32.79
C PHE A 502 40.09 -20.46 -32.16
N GLU A 503 40.67 -20.68 -30.98
CA GLU A 503 41.44 -19.67 -30.26
C GLU A 503 42.93 -20.03 -30.23
N PRO A 504 43.82 -19.02 -30.16
CA PRO A 504 45.23 -19.23 -29.96
C PRO A 504 45.52 -19.95 -28.63
N ASP A 505 46.57 -20.77 -28.63
CA ASP A 505 47.10 -21.37 -27.41
C ASP A 505 47.86 -20.32 -26.60
N LEU A 506 47.53 -20.20 -25.31
CA LEU A 506 48.19 -19.29 -24.36
C LEU A 506 49.72 -19.54 -24.31
N ALA A 507 50.18 -20.76 -24.56
CA ALA A 507 51.60 -21.12 -24.58
C ALA A 507 52.42 -20.40 -25.67
N ILE A 508 51.76 -19.82 -26.69
CA ILE A 508 52.43 -19.12 -27.80
C ILE A 508 53.16 -17.85 -27.33
N GLN A 509 52.55 -17.05 -26.45
CA GLN A 509 53.16 -15.81 -25.94
C GLN A 509 52.78 -15.46 -24.49
N ASN A 510 52.26 -16.42 -23.72
CA ASN A 510 51.86 -16.29 -22.30
C ASN A 510 50.83 -15.19 -22.03
N ASN A 511 50.07 -14.81 -23.05
CA ASN A 511 48.90 -13.93 -23.00
C ASN A 511 48.04 -14.20 -24.24
N LEU A 512 46.76 -13.84 -24.18
CA LEU A 512 45.87 -13.83 -25.34
C LEU A 512 45.51 -12.39 -25.69
N PHE A 513 46.52 -11.54 -25.92
CA PHE A 513 46.31 -10.14 -26.30
C PHE A 513 45.73 -10.03 -27.70
N TYR A 514 44.48 -9.59 -27.79
CA TYR A 514 43.81 -9.24 -29.04
C TYR A 514 43.83 -7.73 -29.26
N TRP A 515 44.23 -7.30 -30.45
CA TRP A 515 44.24 -5.89 -30.81
C TRP A 515 42.83 -5.31 -30.91
N THR A 516 42.66 -4.10 -30.37
CA THR A 516 41.47 -3.27 -30.62
C THR A 516 41.84 -2.10 -31.53
N ARG A 517 40.84 -1.45 -32.13
CA ARG A 517 41.05 -0.35 -33.07
C ARG A 517 41.67 0.89 -32.42
N GLN A 518 41.45 1.06 -31.11
CA GLN A 518 41.78 2.30 -30.42
C GLN A 518 43.25 2.38 -30.00
N THR A 519 43.78 3.59 -30.14
CA THR A 519 45.01 4.01 -29.49
C THR A 519 44.81 4.09 -27.98
N SER A 520 45.84 3.69 -27.23
CA SER A 520 45.81 3.79 -25.78
C SER A 520 45.93 5.25 -25.32
N ALA A 521 44.98 5.68 -24.50
CA ALA A 521 45.04 6.97 -23.81
C ALA A 521 46.12 6.99 -22.71
N GLU A 522 46.44 5.84 -22.13
CA GLU A 522 47.40 5.70 -21.02
C GLU A 522 48.85 5.51 -21.53
N GLY A 523 49.02 4.95 -22.72
CA GLY A 523 50.31 4.53 -23.27
C GLY A 523 51.18 5.62 -23.92
N GLY A 524 51.08 6.88 -23.47
CA GLY A 524 52.09 7.91 -23.80
C GLY A 524 51.87 8.74 -25.06
N GLY A 525 50.62 9.03 -25.46
CA GLY A 525 50.32 10.10 -26.42
C GLY A 525 50.33 9.70 -27.90
N GLY A 526 49.71 8.57 -28.25
CA GLY A 526 49.52 8.16 -29.65
C GLY A 526 50.29 6.90 -30.05
N ILE A 527 51.38 6.58 -29.34
CA ILE A 527 52.36 5.56 -29.75
C ILE A 527 52.06 4.12 -29.33
N SER A 528 50.99 3.91 -28.57
CA SER A 528 50.57 2.60 -28.07
C SER A 528 49.11 2.34 -28.43
N ALA A 529 48.73 1.08 -28.60
CA ALA A 529 47.36 0.66 -28.86
C ALA A 529 46.83 -0.23 -27.72
N TRP A 530 45.51 -0.24 -27.56
CA TRP A 530 44.86 -1.13 -26.61
C TRP A 530 44.88 -2.57 -27.11
N VAL A 531 45.13 -3.50 -26.19
CA VAL A 531 44.87 -4.92 -26.35
C VAL A 531 43.94 -5.39 -25.25
N PHE A 532 43.09 -6.36 -25.57
CA PHE A 532 42.23 -7.02 -24.60
C PHE A 532 42.70 -8.47 -24.44
N ASP A 533 42.97 -8.88 -23.21
CA ASP A 533 43.39 -10.24 -22.91
C ASP A 533 42.19 -11.15 -22.75
N ILE A 534 41.87 -11.92 -23.80
CA ILE A 534 40.72 -12.82 -23.80
C ILE A 534 40.86 -13.99 -22.80
N SER A 535 42.03 -14.19 -22.18
CA SER A 535 42.19 -15.21 -21.13
C SER A 535 41.63 -14.78 -19.77
N ASN A 536 41.57 -13.47 -19.49
CA ASN A 536 41.25 -12.95 -18.16
C ASN A 536 40.46 -11.63 -18.16
N GLY A 537 40.19 -11.05 -19.32
CA GLY A 537 39.37 -9.85 -19.47
C GLY A 537 40.08 -8.55 -19.12
N ASN A 538 41.41 -8.57 -18.89
CA ASN A 538 42.17 -7.35 -18.65
C ASN A 538 42.43 -6.59 -19.95
N ASP A 539 42.21 -5.29 -19.94
CA ASP A 539 42.78 -4.40 -20.93
C ASP A 539 44.27 -4.14 -20.61
N ASN A 540 45.08 -4.06 -21.66
CA ASN A 540 46.51 -3.80 -21.57
C ASN A 540 46.93 -2.88 -22.73
N THR A 541 48.16 -2.38 -22.67
CA THR A 541 48.70 -1.49 -23.70
C THR A 541 49.98 -2.06 -24.28
N LEU A 542 50.10 -2.01 -25.60
CA LEU A 542 51.32 -2.40 -26.31
C LEU A 542 51.78 -1.25 -27.22
N PRO A 543 53.09 -0.98 -27.30
CA PRO A 543 53.65 -0.03 -28.26
C PRO A 543 53.35 -0.44 -29.71
N LYS A 544 53.12 0.53 -30.60
CA LYS A 544 52.85 0.32 -32.03
C LYS A 544 54.13 0.05 -32.84
N GLN A 545 54.93 -0.91 -32.38
CA GLN A 545 56.23 -1.28 -32.96
C GLN A 545 56.15 -2.63 -33.66
N GLN A 546 56.99 -2.83 -34.68
CA GLN A 546 57.08 -4.07 -35.46
C GLN A 546 57.40 -5.33 -34.64
N THR A 547 57.93 -5.17 -33.42
CA THR A 547 58.28 -6.29 -32.51
C THR A 547 57.15 -6.65 -31.54
N GLN A 548 56.12 -5.81 -31.42
CA GLN A 548 54.99 -6.03 -30.52
C GLN A 548 53.89 -6.72 -31.31
N LEU A 549 53.59 -7.97 -30.94
CA LEU A 549 52.67 -8.83 -31.68
C LEU A 549 51.46 -9.16 -30.82
N GLY A 550 50.29 -9.14 -31.47
CA GLY A 550 49.02 -9.51 -30.86
C GLY A 550 48.17 -10.34 -31.82
N PHE A 551 47.18 -11.03 -31.27
CA PHE A 551 46.17 -11.75 -32.03
C PHE A 551 45.12 -10.77 -32.58
N VAL A 552 44.31 -11.26 -33.52
CA VAL A 552 43.27 -10.46 -34.16
C VAL A 552 42.03 -11.29 -34.43
N ARG A 553 40.88 -10.70 -34.15
CA ARG A 553 39.57 -11.15 -34.60
C ARG A 553 38.85 -9.95 -35.19
N LEU A 554 38.55 -10.01 -36.47
CA LEU A 554 37.87 -8.91 -37.14
C LEU A 554 36.37 -8.91 -36.80
N VAL A 555 35.79 -7.73 -36.89
CA VAL A 555 34.35 -7.51 -36.79
C VAL A 555 33.90 -6.68 -37.98
N ARG A 556 32.64 -6.84 -38.39
CA ARG A 556 31.99 -5.96 -39.36
C ARG A 556 30.58 -5.61 -38.91
N SER A 557 30.12 -4.45 -39.36
CA SER A 557 28.70 -4.11 -39.31
C SER A 557 27.95 -4.90 -40.40
N PRO A 558 26.68 -5.26 -40.15
CA PRO A 558 25.89 -6.12 -41.04
C PRO A 558 25.77 -5.58 -42.46
#